data_AF-A0A8S2FI49-F1
#
_entry.id   AF-A0A8S2FI49-F1
#
_cell.length_a   1.000
_cell.length_b   1.000
_cell.length_c   1.000
_cell.angle_alpha   90.00
_cell.angle_beta   90.00
_cell.angle_gamma   90.00
#
_symmetry.space_group_name_H-M   'P 1'
#
loop_
_entity.id
_entity.type
_entity.pdbx_description
1 polymer ?
#
loop_
_entity_poly.entity_id
_entity_poly.type
_entity_poly.pdbx_seq_one_letter_code
_entity_poly.pdbx_strand_id
1 'polypeptide(L)'
;DFENDLITQENRIQQIRNIVQNSSSSVDSNEVRSRVKHVSDRVQDLVTSSKTYTDKLETTETALNLIDEVTSHVTELETRLASHIPVTTDELQMKRQLEDLKELEVHISQTEKILNDMLHQTKVIPHPDERLYRISEQLVQRWKQICSETINRQRSIYRSMESYRSFQPLFKQEEQILNETLRRIQNLEPIPNINKIESQRRLVQPVTDQFQDILSRSQQIEHMNDVAVKFIEEAKIHDKSLRHFRDSLRDLHPSLDASIIKRPYMPRATWIVQNNVEKFDRRYADLLSMMYDYLRNFIHAYNATKEKLNYHLPEEQVESLIQLNRGTLSFRYTISPIPSSDEENESDYHKKQQSHRHHHHHHHHHHRHVGRQHEDNSSISSSYNNYYDTTISAQSNIFIGDAKLIHPPSSKSSISLKQAIENGLFDVDKWCFIDKEKQTYLTMDDAEKYGWISKQVKEHFEQPCGLLNEEDGELKLKDAIRLGLIDLKTNSIMNLKTHHPITDINNSMNNYLFTLNNGRERYLNLVYIRLETHPRLKRFTTLNGSFETRLTLTDCLELNLIDLQTGYFINPTNGLTMPLSEAIKKGNISF
;
A
#
# COMPACT_ATOMS: atom_id res chain seq x y z
N ASP A 1 -37.36 -27.20 -40.19
CA ASP A 1 -37.39 -28.26 -41.23
C ASP A 1 -37.91 -29.59 -40.70
N PHE A 2 -37.30 -30.18 -39.66
CA PHE A 2 -37.73 -31.48 -39.10
C PHE A 2 -39.23 -31.56 -38.70
N GLU A 3 -39.75 -30.60 -37.93
CA GLU A 3 -41.16 -30.65 -37.49
C GLU A 3 -42.14 -30.51 -38.66
N ASN A 4 -41.82 -29.66 -39.65
CA ASN A 4 -42.62 -29.49 -40.86
C ASN A 4 -42.63 -30.77 -41.71
N ASP A 5 -41.48 -31.44 -41.82
CA ASP A 5 -41.37 -32.73 -42.49
C ASP A 5 -42.16 -33.80 -41.75
N LEU A 6 -42.11 -33.82 -40.41
CA LEU A 6 -42.85 -34.77 -39.58
C LEU A 6 -44.37 -34.59 -39.72
N ILE A 7 -44.87 -33.36 -39.70
CA ILE A 7 -46.29 -33.03 -39.96
C ILE A 7 -46.69 -33.50 -41.37
N THR A 8 -45.82 -33.31 -42.36
CA THR A 8 -46.06 -33.77 -43.73
C THR A 8 -46.17 -35.30 -43.81
N GLN A 9 -45.30 -36.03 -43.11
CA GLN A 9 -45.37 -37.49 -43.05
C GLN A 9 -46.60 -37.98 -42.28
N GLU A 10 -46.99 -37.31 -41.20
CA GLU A 10 -48.20 -37.61 -40.43
C GLU A 10 -49.45 -37.50 -41.31
N ASN A 11 -49.59 -36.41 -42.08
CA ASN A 11 -50.68 -36.21 -43.03
C ASN A 11 -50.73 -37.31 -44.09
N ARG A 12 -49.58 -37.74 -44.63
CA ARG A 12 -49.50 -38.85 -45.61
C ARG A 12 -49.94 -40.18 -45.01
N ILE A 13 -49.59 -40.45 -43.75
CA ILE A 13 -49.96 -41.68 -43.06
C ILE A 13 -51.46 -41.68 -42.71
N GLN A 14 -52.04 -40.52 -42.37
CA GLN A 14 -53.48 -40.37 -42.19
C GLN A 14 -54.25 -40.65 -43.50
N GLN A 15 -53.74 -40.15 -44.65
CA GLN A 15 -54.31 -40.48 -45.97
C GLN A 15 -54.26 -42.00 -46.26
N ILE A 16 -53.13 -42.65 -46.01
CA ILE A 16 -52.98 -44.11 -46.17
C ILE A 16 -53.94 -44.87 -45.25
N ARG A 17 -54.10 -44.44 -43.99
CA ARG A 17 -55.05 -45.03 -43.05
C ARG A 17 -56.49 -44.94 -43.56
N ASN A 18 -56.91 -43.78 -44.08
CA ASN A 18 -58.25 -43.57 -44.62
C ASN A 18 -58.52 -44.47 -45.83
N ILE A 19 -57.54 -44.62 -46.73
CA ILE A 19 -57.62 -45.53 -47.88
C ILE A 19 -57.82 -46.98 -47.41
N VAL A 20 -57.03 -47.44 -46.44
CA VAL A 20 -57.09 -48.81 -45.90
C VAL A 20 -58.37 -49.08 -45.09
N GLN A 21 -58.97 -48.07 -44.46
CA GLN A 21 -60.25 -48.19 -43.77
C GLN A 21 -61.44 -48.32 -44.74
N ASN A 22 -61.38 -47.64 -45.89
CA ASN A 22 -62.44 -47.66 -46.91
C ASN A 22 -62.39 -48.90 -47.82
N SER A 23 -61.34 -49.73 -47.73
CA SER A 23 -61.13 -50.92 -48.56
C SER A 23 -61.82 -52.16 -47.98
N SER A 24 -62.81 -52.74 -48.68
CA SER A 24 -63.72 -53.79 -48.15
C SER A 24 -63.35 -55.26 -48.46
N SER A 25 -62.13 -55.59 -48.89
CA SER A 25 -61.76 -56.96 -49.33
C SER A 25 -61.02 -57.78 -48.27
N SER A 26 -61.42 -59.05 -48.10
CA SER A 26 -60.90 -59.97 -47.06
C SER A 26 -59.59 -60.67 -47.44
N VAL A 27 -58.82 -61.03 -46.42
CA VAL A 27 -57.55 -61.78 -46.38
C VAL A 27 -56.25 -60.94 -46.39
N ASP A 28 -55.96 -60.09 -47.39
CA ASP A 28 -54.78 -59.18 -47.36
C ASP A 28 -54.98 -57.93 -46.48
N SER A 29 -56.23 -57.65 -46.10
CA SER A 29 -56.60 -56.47 -45.31
C SER A 29 -56.05 -56.49 -43.89
N ASN A 30 -55.88 -57.68 -43.27
CA ASN A 30 -55.44 -57.77 -41.87
C ASN A 30 -53.93 -57.48 -41.71
N GLU A 31 -53.08 -58.00 -42.60
CA GLU A 31 -51.64 -57.76 -42.55
C GLU A 31 -51.31 -56.30 -42.90
N VAL A 32 -51.93 -55.76 -43.95
CA VAL A 32 -51.78 -54.34 -44.33
C VAL A 32 -52.27 -53.41 -43.22
N ARG A 33 -53.43 -53.72 -42.61
CA ARG A 33 -53.95 -52.96 -41.47
C ARG A 33 -53.01 -53.02 -40.26
N SER A 34 -52.36 -54.16 -40.01
CA SER A 34 -51.35 -54.31 -38.95
C SER A 34 -50.10 -53.45 -39.22
N ARG A 35 -49.56 -53.48 -40.46
CA ARG A 35 -48.40 -52.65 -40.84
C ARG A 35 -48.70 -51.15 -40.79
N VAL A 36 -49.87 -50.73 -41.27
CA VAL A 36 -50.30 -49.33 -41.20
C VAL A 36 -50.51 -48.89 -39.75
N LYS A 37 -51.06 -49.75 -38.89
CA LYS A 37 -51.14 -49.49 -37.46
C LYS A 37 -49.74 -49.29 -36.87
N HIS A 38 -48.81 -50.22 -37.09
CA HIS A 38 -47.43 -50.11 -36.60
C HIS A 38 -46.71 -48.84 -37.07
N VAL A 39 -46.85 -48.47 -38.35
CA VAL A 39 -46.27 -47.22 -38.88
C VAL A 39 -46.92 -46.00 -38.24
N SER A 40 -48.25 -46.01 -38.03
CA SER A 40 -48.94 -44.93 -37.35
C SER A 40 -48.54 -44.81 -35.88
N ASP A 41 -48.40 -45.91 -35.16
CA ASP A 41 -47.98 -45.91 -33.75
C ASP A 41 -46.56 -45.31 -33.65
N ARG A 42 -45.65 -45.71 -34.55
CA ARG A 42 -44.29 -45.19 -34.58
C ARG A 42 -44.20 -43.70 -34.95
N VAL A 43 -45.08 -43.20 -35.81
CA VAL A 43 -45.15 -41.76 -36.10
C VAL A 43 -45.78 -40.99 -34.93
N GLN A 44 -46.77 -41.56 -34.24
CA GLN A 44 -47.29 -40.97 -33.02
C GLN A 44 -46.22 -40.87 -31.92
N ASP A 45 -45.37 -41.89 -31.78
CA ASP A 45 -44.24 -41.88 -30.86
C ASP A 45 -43.21 -40.80 -31.25
N LEU A 46 -42.94 -40.64 -32.55
CA LEU A 46 -42.04 -39.60 -33.06
C LEU A 46 -42.60 -38.19 -32.82
N VAL A 47 -43.89 -37.96 -33.05
CA VAL A 47 -44.56 -36.66 -32.78
C VAL A 47 -44.52 -36.34 -31.30
N THR A 48 -44.83 -37.32 -30.44
CA THR A 48 -44.77 -37.15 -28.98
C THR A 48 -43.35 -36.87 -28.51
N SER A 49 -42.35 -37.57 -29.07
CA SER A 49 -40.94 -37.32 -28.79
C SER A 49 -40.50 -35.94 -29.25
N SER A 50 -40.87 -35.53 -30.47
CA SER A 50 -40.55 -34.21 -31.03
C SER A 50 -41.08 -33.11 -30.12
N LYS A 51 -42.35 -33.18 -29.72
CA LYS A 51 -42.95 -32.22 -28.79
C LYS A 51 -42.21 -32.15 -27.46
N THR A 52 -41.87 -33.31 -26.89
CA THR A 52 -41.11 -33.38 -25.63
C THR A 52 -39.72 -32.75 -25.76
N TYR A 53 -39.06 -32.93 -26.91
CA TYR A 53 -37.77 -32.28 -27.20
C TYR A 53 -37.91 -30.77 -27.37
N THR A 54 -38.96 -30.29 -28.04
CA THR A 54 -39.24 -28.86 -28.19
C THR A 54 -39.50 -28.20 -26.83
N ASP A 55 -40.37 -28.79 -26.00
CA ASP A 55 -40.63 -28.34 -24.63
C ASP A 55 -39.34 -28.32 -23.78
N LYS A 56 -38.46 -29.31 -23.95
CA LYS A 56 -37.15 -29.36 -23.29
C LYS A 56 -36.21 -28.25 -23.76
N LEU A 57 -36.19 -27.94 -25.06
CA LEU A 57 -35.36 -26.87 -25.61
C LEU A 57 -35.83 -25.50 -25.11
N GLU A 58 -37.14 -25.24 -25.11
CA GLU A 58 -37.73 -23.99 -24.60
C GLU A 58 -37.43 -23.78 -23.10
N THR A 59 -37.60 -24.83 -22.28
CA THR A 59 -37.27 -24.79 -20.84
C THR A 59 -35.76 -24.63 -20.59
N THR A 60 -34.91 -25.17 -21.47
CA THR A 60 -33.46 -24.99 -21.38
C THR A 60 -33.04 -23.58 -21.78
N GLU A 61 -33.63 -23.02 -22.85
CA GLU A 61 -33.37 -21.65 -23.30
C GLU A 61 -33.76 -20.62 -22.23
N THR A 62 -34.94 -20.77 -21.64
CA THR A 62 -35.39 -19.91 -20.54
C THR A 62 -34.44 -19.98 -19.32
N ALA A 63 -33.97 -21.18 -18.95
CA ALA A 63 -33.00 -21.33 -17.88
C ALA A 63 -31.64 -20.68 -18.21
N LEU A 64 -31.15 -20.81 -19.46
CA LEU A 64 -29.91 -20.19 -19.90
C LEU A 64 -29.99 -18.65 -19.87
N ASN A 65 -31.10 -18.08 -20.35
CA ASN A 65 -31.33 -16.64 -20.28
C ASN A 65 -31.32 -16.11 -18.83
N LEU A 66 -31.94 -16.86 -17.90
CA LEU A 66 -31.90 -16.51 -16.47
C LEU A 66 -30.50 -16.66 -15.87
N ILE A 67 -29.72 -17.68 -16.29
CA ILE A 67 -28.33 -17.84 -15.87
C ILE A 67 -27.48 -16.64 -16.32
N ASP A 68 -27.65 -16.19 -17.56
CA ASP A 68 -26.93 -15.03 -18.09
C ASP A 68 -27.31 -13.74 -17.35
N GLU A 69 -28.60 -13.54 -17.09
CA GLU A 69 -29.11 -12.42 -16.29
C GLU A 69 -28.49 -12.43 -14.88
N VAL A 70 -28.65 -13.54 -14.13
CA VAL A 70 -28.07 -13.69 -12.78
C VAL A 70 -26.56 -13.48 -12.81
N THR A 71 -25.85 -14.01 -13.81
CA THR A 71 -24.40 -13.83 -13.96
C THR A 71 -24.03 -12.36 -14.11
N SER A 72 -24.77 -11.59 -14.92
CA SER A 72 -24.56 -10.16 -15.09
C SER A 72 -24.78 -9.40 -13.78
N HIS A 73 -25.91 -9.65 -13.10
CA HIS A 73 -26.25 -9.00 -11.83
C HIS A 73 -25.23 -9.29 -10.71
N VAL A 74 -24.84 -10.57 -10.55
CA VAL A 74 -23.82 -11.01 -9.58
C VAL A 74 -22.48 -10.34 -9.87
N THR A 75 -22.08 -10.29 -11.13
CA THR A 75 -20.81 -9.68 -11.56
C THR A 75 -20.78 -8.17 -11.30
N GLU A 76 -21.89 -7.47 -11.53
CA GLU A 76 -22.00 -6.04 -11.22
C GLU A 76 -21.87 -5.79 -9.71
N LEU A 77 -22.57 -6.58 -8.89
CA LEU A 77 -22.48 -6.53 -7.42
C LEU A 77 -21.05 -6.79 -6.92
N GLU A 78 -20.38 -7.82 -7.44
CA GLU A 78 -18.99 -8.14 -7.10
C GLU A 78 -18.04 -7.00 -7.47
N THR A 79 -18.21 -6.42 -8.66
CA THR A 79 -17.37 -5.31 -9.13
C THR A 79 -17.54 -4.07 -8.25
N ARG A 80 -18.79 -3.71 -7.94
CA ARG A 80 -19.10 -2.56 -7.08
C ARG A 80 -18.57 -2.78 -5.66
N LEU A 81 -18.79 -3.95 -5.06
CA LEU A 81 -18.17 -4.32 -3.78
C LEU A 81 -16.64 -4.28 -3.87
N ALA A 82 -16.03 -4.84 -4.91
CA ALA A 82 -14.58 -4.87 -5.03
C ALA A 82 -13.99 -3.45 -5.04
N SER A 83 -14.70 -2.48 -5.62
CA SER A 83 -14.31 -1.06 -5.72
C SER A 83 -14.27 -0.31 -4.38
N HIS A 84 -14.93 -0.82 -3.32
CA HIS A 84 -14.98 -0.18 -2.00
C HIS A 84 -13.60 0.10 -1.41
N ILE A 85 -13.42 1.27 -0.82
CA ILE A 85 -12.15 1.70 -0.23
C ILE A 85 -12.02 1.27 1.25
N PRO A 86 -10.79 1.22 1.78
CA PRO A 86 -10.54 1.16 3.23
C PRO A 86 -11.36 2.16 4.04
N VAL A 87 -11.58 1.85 5.32
CA VAL A 87 -12.12 2.81 6.30
C VAL A 87 -11.20 4.03 6.36
N THR A 88 -11.80 5.21 6.42
CA THR A 88 -11.08 6.49 6.49
C THR A 88 -11.25 7.14 7.88
N THR A 89 -10.63 8.30 8.10
CA THR A 89 -10.91 9.14 9.29
C THR A 89 -12.02 10.18 9.02
N ASP A 90 -12.55 10.22 7.80
CA ASP A 90 -13.64 11.12 7.42
C ASP A 90 -14.98 10.42 7.60
N GLU A 91 -15.75 10.87 8.58
CA GLU A 91 -17.07 10.36 8.88
C GLU A 91 -18.04 10.49 7.70
N LEU A 92 -17.92 11.54 6.88
CA LEU A 92 -18.79 11.73 5.71
C LEU A 92 -18.51 10.66 4.66
N GLN A 93 -17.25 10.30 4.44
CA GLN A 93 -16.89 9.21 3.53
C GLN A 93 -17.38 7.86 4.03
N MET A 94 -17.22 7.55 5.33
CA MET A 94 -17.77 6.33 5.92
C MET A 94 -19.30 6.24 5.75
N LYS A 95 -20.02 7.35 5.94
CA LYS A 95 -21.47 7.41 5.70
C LYS A 95 -21.83 7.17 4.23
N ARG A 96 -21.06 7.72 3.29
CA ARG A 96 -21.29 7.48 1.85
C ARG A 96 -21.09 6.01 1.49
N GLN A 97 -20.08 5.34 2.06
CA GLN A 97 -19.90 3.90 1.88
C GLN A 97 -21.06 3.07 2.46
N LEU A 98 -21.58 3.46 3.62
CA LEU A 98 -22.75 2.80 4.21
C LEU A 98 -24.01 2.97 3.36
N GLU A 99 -24.20 4.15 2.75
CA GLU A 99 -25.34 4.37 1.87
C GLU A 99 -25.24 3.56 0.56
N ASP A 100 -24.04 3.49 -0.04
CA ASP A 100 -23.76 2.61 -1.18
C ASP A 100 -24.05 1.13 -0.85
N LEU A 101 -23.68 0.68 0.35
CA LEU A 101 -23.99 -0.67 0.83
C LEU A 101 -25.50 -0.93 0.98
N LYS A 102 -26.31 0.06 1.37
CA LYS A 102 -27.77 -0.09 1.42
C LYS A 102 -28.38 -0.16 0.03
N GLU A 103 -27.88 0.64 -0.91
CA GLU A 103 -28.30 0.52 -2.32
C GLU A 103 -27.98 -0.87 -2.87
N LEU A 104 -26.81 -1.42 -2.54
CA LEU A 104 -26.43 -2.78 -2.88
C LEU A 104 -27.39 -3.83 -2.28
N GLU A 105 -27.87 -3.66 -1.04
CA GLU A 105 -28.85 -4.58 -0.43
C GLU A 105 -30.18 -4.65 -1.20
N VAL A 106 -30.63 -3.51 -1.75
CA VAL A 106 -31.82 -3.48 -2.61
C VAL A 106 -31.57 -4.31 -3.87
N HIS A 107 -30.40 -4.17 -4.49
CA HIS A 107 -30.04 -4.92 -5.70
C HIS A 107 -29.81 -6.43 -5.41
N ILE A 108 -29.23 -6.77 -4.26
CA ILE A 108 -29.09 -8.16 -3.78
C ILE A 108 -30.47 -8.81 -3.62
N SER A 109 -31.44 -8.08 -3.04
CA SER A 109 -32.82 -8.55 -2.85
C SER A 109 -33.57 -8.75 -4.17
N GLN A 110 -33.28 -7.93 -5.18
CA GLN A 110 -33.81 -8.11 -6.53
C GLN A 110 -33.18 -9.33 -7.22
N THR A 111 -31.86 -9.46 -7.12
CA THR A 111 -31.11 -10.60 -7.67
C THR A 111 -31.54 -11.93 -7.05
N GLU A 112 -31.88 -11.96 -5.76
CA GLU A 112 -32.40 -13.16 -5.07
C GLU A 112 -33.67 -13.71 -5.73
N LYS A 113 -34.57 -12.83 -6.20
CA LYS A 113 -35.80 -13.27 -6.89
C LYS A 113 -35.49 -13.97 -8.21
N ILE A 114 -34.64 -13.34 -9.04
CA ILE A 114 -34.22 -13.88 -10.33
C ILE A 114 -33.42 -15.18 -10.15
N LEU A 115 -32.57 -15.25 -9.12
CA LEU A 115 -31.84 -16.45 -8.75
C LEU A 115 -32.78 -17.60 -8.39
N ASN A 116 -33.84 -17.34 -7.62
CA ASN A 116 -34.83 -18.35 -7.27
C ASN A 116 -35.61 -18.84 -8.49
N ASP A 117 -35.96 -17.94 -9.41
CA ASP A 117 -36.60 -18.30 -10.68
C ASP A 117 -35.68 -19.16 -11.55
N MET A 118 -34.39 -18.81 -11.64
CA MET A 118 -33.36 -19.61 -12.30
C MET A 118 -33.23 -21.02 -11.70
N LEU A 119 -33.18 -21.11 -10.36
CA LEU A 119 -33.11 -22.39 -9.65
C LEU A 119 -34.37 -23.24 -9.83
N HIS A 120 -35.54 -22.61 -9.95
CA HIS A 120 -36.78 -23.31 -10.27
C HIS A 120 -36.73 -23.86 -11.70
N GLN A 121 -36.41 -23.02 -12.69
CA GLN A 121 -36.40 -23.43 -14.10
C GLN A 121 -35.38 -24.54 -14.37
N THR A 122 -34.18 -24.44 -13.80
CA THR A 122 -33.14 -25.49 -13.95
C THR A 122 -33.57 -26.86 -13.40
N LYS A 123 -34.44 -26.90 -12.39
CA LYS A 123 -34.99 -28.16 -11.83
C LYS A 123 -36.10 -28.77 -12.68
N VAL A 124 -36.85 -27.97 -13.43
CA VAL A 124 -37.99 -28.43 -14.24
C VAL A 124 -37.53 -29.07 -15.56
N ILE A 125 -36.30 -28.78 -16.01
CA ILE A 125 -35.74 -29.36 -17.24
C ILE A 125 -35.68 -30.90 -17.12
N PRO A 126 -36.27 -31.65 -18.09
CA PRO A 126 -36.15 -33.10 -18.12
C PRO A 126 -34.72 -33.55 -18.42
N HIS A 127 -34.11 -34.34 -17.53
CA HIS A 127 -32.70 -34.80 -17.64
C HIS A 127 -31.73 -33.66 -18.00
N PRO A 128 -31.49 -32.71 -17.08
CA PRO A 128 -30.60 -31.57 -17.34
C PRO A 128 -29.15 -32.02 -17.49
N ASP A 129 -28.37 -31.23 -18.22
CA ASP A 129 -26.91 -31.38 -18.25
C ASP A 129 -26.33 -31.10 -16.85
N GLU A 130 -25.41 -31.95 -16.38
CA GLU A 130 -24.69 -31.75 -15.12
C GLU A 130 -23.98 -30.38 -15.07
N ARG A 131 -23.58 -29.85 -16.22
CA ARG A 131 -22.97 -28.52 -16.34
C ARG A 131 -23.90 -27.40 -15.86
N LEU A 132 -25.19 -27.47 -16.18
CA LEU A 132 -26.16 -26.46 -15.74
C LEU A 132 -26.26 -26.41 -14.23
N TYR A 133 -26.30 -27.58 -13.57
CA TYR A 133 -26.30 -27.65 -12.11
C TYR A 133 -25.04 -27.06 -11.48
N ARG A 134 -23.87 -27.37 -12.05
CA ARG A 134 -22.60 -26.82 -11.57
C ARG A 134 -22.56 -25.30 -11.68
N ILE A 135 -23.02 -24.73 -12.80
CA ILE A 135 -23.09 -23.28 -13.00
C ILE A 135 -24.04 -22.64 -11.98
N SER A 136 -25.24 -23.20 -11.81
CA SER A 136 -26.22 -22.73 -10.83
C SER A 136 -25.67 -22.77 -9.41
N GLU A 137 -24.98 -23.84 -9.03
CA GLU A 137 -24.35 -23.96 -7.71
C GLU A 137 -23.26 -22.90 -7.50
N GLN A 138 -22.40 -22.68 -8.50
CA GLN A 138 -21.37 -21.63 -8.45
C GLN A 138 -21.96 -20.24 -8.30
N LEU A 139 -23.04 -19.92 -9.04
CA LEU A 139 -23.74 -18.64 -8.92
C LEU A 139 -24.37 -18.45 -7.53
N VAL A 140 -24.95 -19.51 -6.95
CA VAL A 140 -25.47 -19.48 -5.58
C VAL A 140 -24.36 -19.22 -4.56
N GLN A 141 -23.18 -19.82 -4.72
CA GLN A 141 -22.05 -19.57 -3.81
C GLN A 141 -21.53 -18.13 -3.92
N ARG A 142 -21.38 -17.62 -5.15
CA ARG A 142 -21.01 -16.21 -5.39
C ARG A 142 -22.01 -15.24 -4.76
N TRP A 143 -23.31 -15.47 -4.98
CA TRP A 143 -24.37 -14.66 -4.36
C TRP A 143 -24.31 -14.70 -2.82
N LYS A 144 -24.12 -15.88 -2.21
CA LYS A 144 -23.95 -16.00 -0.76
C LYS A 144 -22.74 -15.22 -0.24
N GLN A 145 -21.63 -15.25 -0.97
CA GLN A 145 -20.43 -14.49 -0.62
C GLN A 145 -20.72 -12.99 -0.63
N ILE A 146 -21.39 -12.47 -1.66
CA ILE A 146 -21.85 -11.07 -1.76
C ILE A 146 -22.71 -10.66 -0.55
N CYS A 147 -23.69 -11.49 -0.19
CA CYS A 147 -24.55 -11.24 0.97
C CYS A 147 -23.74 -11.14 2.26
N SER A 148 -22.83 -12.09 2.50
CA SER A 148 -21.99 -12.11 3.70
C SER A 148 -21.04 -10.91 3.77
N GLU A 149 -20.39 -10.57 2.65
CA GLU A 149 -19.46 -9.45 2.55
C GLU A 149 -20.15 -8.10 2.75
N THR A 150 -21.35 -7.92 2.21
CA THR A 150 -22.14 -6.69 2.38
C THR A 150 -22.43 -6.44 3.86
N ILE A 151 -22.94 -7.47 4.57
CA ILE A 151 -23.27 -7.39 5.99
C ILE A 151 -22.01 -7.15 6.84
N ASN A 152 -20.93 -7.88 6.56
CA ASN A 152 -19.68 -7.77 7.31
C ASN A 152 -19.04 -6.39 7.15
N ARG A 153 -19.05 -5.82 5.94
CA ARG A 153 -18.54 -4.48 5.67
C ARG A 153 -19.36 -3.40 6.35
N GLN A 154 -20.68 -3.48 6.31
CA GLN A 154 -21.54 -2.54 7.03
C GLN A 154 -21.22 -2.53 8.53
N ARG A 155 -21.14 -3.71 9.15
CA ARG A 155 -20.80 -3.85 10.58
C ARG A 155 -19.43 -3.26 10.89
N SER A 156 -18.42 -3.59 10.10
CA SER A 156 -17.05 -3.13 10.29
C SER A 156 -16.91 -1.61 10.13
N ILE A 157 -17.55 -1.01 9.11
CA ILE A 157 -17.56 0.44 8.91
C ILE A 157 -18.31 1.14 10.06
N TYR A 158 -19.46 0.60 10.50
CA TYR A 158 -20.21 1.17 11.62
C TYR A 158 -19.39 1.18 12.91
N ARG A 159 -18.77 0.05 13.27
CA ARG A 159 -17.90 -0.07 14.46
C ARG A 159 -16.69 0.85 14.39
N SER A 160 -16.07 0.96 13.23
CA SER A 160 -14.94 1.88 13.03
C SER A 160 -15.37 3.33 13.18
N MET A 161 -16.52 3.71 12.59
CA MET A 161 -17.07 5.06 12.71
C MET A 161 -17.44 5.40 14.17
N GLU A 162 -18.05 4.48 14.90
CA GLU A 162 -18.38 4.65 16.31
C GLU A 162 -17.11 4.80 17.19
N SER A 163 -16.11 3.94 16.96
CA SER A 163 -14.83 4.01 17.67
C SER A 163 -14.11 5.34 17.38
N TYR A 164 -14.10 5.80 16.13
CA TYR A 164 -13.49 7.08 15.75
C TYR A 164 -14.23 8.28 16.35
N ARG A 165 -15.57 8.25 16.37
CA ARG A 165 -16.40 9.28 17.03
C ARG A 165 -16.14 9.38 18.52
N SER A 166 -15.83 8.26 19.18
CA SER A 166 -15.42 8.25 20.59
C SER A 166 -14.00 8.79 20.78
N PHE A 167 -13.06 8.39 19.91
CA PHE A 167 -11.65 8.81 19.99
C PHE A 167 -11.43 10.31 19.75
N GLN A 168 -12.05 10.87 18.70
CA GLN A 168 -11.76 12.24 18.25
C GLN A 168 -11.95 13.34 19.31
N PRO A 169 -13.04 13.37 20.11
CA PRO A 169 -13.21 14.38 21.15
C PRO A 169 -12.18 14.21 22.29
N LEU A 170 -11.88 12.97 22.70
CA LEU A 170 -10.86 12.68 23.72
C LEU A 170 -9.49 13.19 23.27
N PHE A 171 -9.08 12.86 22.05
CA PHE A 171 -7.81 13.30 21.49
C PHE A 171 -7.69 14.82 21.42
N LYS A 172 -8.73 15.50 20.95
CA LYS A 172 -8.75 16.98 20.89
C LYS A 172 -8.63 17.61 22.27
N GLN A 173 -9.32 17.05 23.27
CA GLN A 173 -9.29 17.55 24.63
C GLN A 173 -7.89 17.41 25.23
N GLU A 174 -7.30 16.21 25.16
CA GLU A 174 -5.95 15.99 25.70
C GLU A 174 -4.89 16.80 24.95
N GLU A 175 -5.00 16.92 23.63
CA GLU A 175 -4.08 17.74 22.83
C GLU A 175 -4.14 19.22 23.25
N GLN A 176 -5.34 19.76 23.50
CA GLN A 176 -5.48 21.12 24.01
C GLN A 176 -4.80 21.29 25.37
N ILE A 177 -5.03 20.37 26.31
CA ILE A 177 -4.45 20.42 27.65
C ILE A 177 -2.92 20.31 27.60
N LEU A 178 -2.40 19.44 26.72
CA LEU A 178 -0.96 19.26 26.54
C LEU A 178 -0.31 20.53 25.96
N ASN A 179 -0.96 21.18 25.00
CA ASN A 179 -0.52 22.46 24.43
C ASN A 179 -0.51 23.58 25.47
N GLU A 180 -1.55 23.67 26.30
CA GLU A 180 -1.62 24.65 27.39
C GLU A 180 -0.53 24.41 28.43
N THR A 181 -0.28 23.16 28.80
CA THR A 181 0.77 22.78 29.75
C THR A 181 2.16 23.09 29.21
N LEU A 182 2.44 22.79 27.93
CA LEU A 182 3.70 23.16 27.28
C LEU A 182 3.96 24.67 27.36
N ARG A 183 2.94 25.50 27.10
CA ARG A 183 3.08 26.97 27.21
C ARG A 183 3.39 27.41 28.64
N ARG A 184 2.78 26.78 29.66
CA ARG A 184 3.08 27.08 31.07
C ARG A 184 4.52 26.72 31.42
N ILE A 185 4.99 25.54 31.00
CA ILE A 185 6.36 25.05 31.24
C ILE A 185 7.39 25.95 30.57
N GLN A 186 7.15 26.37 29.33
CA GLN A 186 8.05 27.28 28.59
C GLN A 186 8.18 28.67 29.24
N ASN A 187 7.20 29.07 30.06
CA ASN A 187 7.18 30.34 30.77
C ASN A 187 7.70 30.23 32.22
N LEU A 188 8.19 29.06 32.64
CA LEU A 188 8.77 28.91 33.98
C LEU A 188 10.04 29.75 34.11
N GLU A 189 10.22 30.36 35.28
CA GLU A 189 11.46 31.08 35.60
C GLU A 189 12.64 30.09 35.61
N PRO A 190 13.82 30.45 35.05
CA PRO A 190 14.99 29.60 35.16
C PRO A 190 15.39 29.36 36.62
N ILE A 191 15.88 28.16 36.91
CA ILE A 191 16.36 27.81 38.25
C ILE A 191 17.51 28.77 38.63
N PRO A 192 17.39 29.55 39.71
CA PRO A 192 18.35 30.57 40.07
C PRO A 192 19.61 29.94 40.70
N ASN A 193 20.70 30.69 40.70
CA ASN A 193 21.92 30.31 41.42
C ASN A 193 21.60 30.12 42.93
N ILE A 194 22.31 29.22 43.60
CA ILE A 194 22.16 28.85 45.02
C ILE A 194 21.95 30.08 45.93
N ASN A 195 22.61 31.19 45.64
CA ASN A 195 22.52 32.43 46.44
C ASN A 195 21.16 33.17 46.34
N LYS A 196 20.29 32.81 45.39
CA LYS A 196 18.98 33.44 45.15
C LYS A 196 17.80 32.46 45.29
N ILE A 197 18.07 31.18 45.56
CA ILE A 197 17.03 30.12 45.50
C ILE A 197 15.96 30.24 46.58
N GLU A 198 16.31 30.78 47.76
CA GLU A 198 15.34 31.05 48.84
C GLU A 198 14.24 32.04 48.40
N SER A 199 14.56 33.02 47.56
CA SER A 199 13.60 34.03 47.08
C SER A 199 12.49 33.44 46.18
N GLN A 200 12.72 32.24 45.65
CA GLN A 200 11.80 31.50 44.79
C GLN A 200 11.16 30.28 45.48
N ARG A 201 11.30 30.12 46.81
CA ARG A 201 10.58 29.07 47.56
C ARG A 201 9.07 29.05 47.27
N ARG A 202 8.48 30.23 47.02
CA ARG A 202 7.07 30.40 46.64
C ARG A 202 6.68 29.72 45.32
N LEU A 203 7.65 29.42 44.44
CA LEU A 203 7.42 28.79 43.13
C LEU A 203 7.33 27.27 43.21
N VAL A 204 7.79 26.66 44.32
CA VAL A 204 7.71 25.20 44.52
C VAL A 204 6.28 24.73 44.39
N GLN A 205 5.35 25.31 45.15
CA GLN A 205 3.96 24.85 45.18
C GLN A 205 3.29 24.97 43.79
N PRO A 206 3.35 26.12 43.08
CA PRO A 206 2.84 26.24 41.72
C PRO A 206 3.42 25.23 40.71
N VAL A 207 4.72 24.92 40.79
CA VAL A 207 5.37 23.97 39.88
C VAL A 207 5.01 22.53 40.25
N THR A 208 4.93 22.22 41.55
CA THR A 208 4.45 20.95 42.08
C THR A 208 3.00 20.68 41.66
N ASP A 209 2.12 21.69 41.76
CA ASP A 209 0.72 21.58 41.36
C ASP A 209 0.61 21.30 39.86
N GLN A 210 1.37 22.04 39.03
CA GLN A 210 1.43 21.78 37.58
C GLN A 210 1.95 20.39 37.24
N PHE A 211 2.94 19.89 37.97
CA PHE A 211 3.46 18.53 37.77
C PHE A 211 2.41 17.48 38.14
N GLN A 212 1.69 17.68 39.25
CA GLN A 212 0.61 16.79 39.66
C GLN A 212 -0.55 16.80 38.65
N ASP A 213 -0.86 17.95 38.06
CA ASP A 213 -1.85 18.06 36.99
C ASP A 213 -1.45 17.18 35.79
N ILE A 214 -0.18 17.22 35.34
CA ILE A 214 0.33 16.37 34.24
C ILE A 214 0.27 14.89 34.60
N LEU A 215 0.68 14.52 35.82
CA LEU A 215 0.61 13.15 36.30
C LEU A 215 -0.83 12.62 36.34
N SER A 216 -1.78 13.45 36.74
CA SER A 216 -3.19 13.09 36.85
C SER A 216 -3.84 12.75 35.50
N ARG A 217 -3.28 13.22 34.37
CA ARG A 217 -3.78 12.93 33.01
C ARG A 217 -3.55 11.50 32.54
N SER A 218 -2.67 10.76 33.21
CA SER A 218 -2.22 9.42 32.77
C SER A 218 -3.36 8.47 32.45
N GLN A 219 -4.40 8.41 33.30
CA GLN A 219 -5.56 7.52 33.10
C GLN A 219 -6.41 7.92 31.89
N GLN A 220 -6.58 9.22 31.63
CA GLN A 220 -7.36 9.70 30.48
C GLN A 220 -6.62 9.45 29.17
N ILE A 221 -5.29 9.60 29.17
CA ILE A 221 -4.43 9.29 28.02
C ILE A 221 -4.45 7.78 27.73
N GLU A 222 -4.38 6.94 28.75
CA GLU A 222 -4.50 5.48 28.60
C GLU A 222 -5.87 5.10 27.99
N HIS A 223 -6.96 5.66 28.52
CA HIS A 223 -8.29 5.46 27.96
C HIS A 223 -8.41 5.90 26.50
N MET A 224 -7.86 7.08 26.15
CA MET A 224 -7.82 7.57 24.78
C MET A 224 -7.06 6.60 23.87
N ASN A 225 -5.91 6.07 24.33
CA ASN A 225 -5.11 5.12 23.58
C ASN A 225 -5.84 3.79 23.38
N ASP A 226 -6.58 3.30 24.38
CA ASP A 226 -7.41 2.10 24.24
C ASP A 226 -8.50 2.25 23.17
N VAL A 227 -9.18 3.41 23.13
CA VAL A 227 -10.19 3.69 22.11
C VAL A 227 -9.54 3.81 20.71
N ALA A 228 -8.34 4.40 20.62
CA ALA A 228 -7.58 4.45 19.38
C ALA A 228 -7.18 3.06 18.88
N VAL A 229 -6.73 2.16 19.77
CA VAL A 229 -6.38 0.78 19.43
C VAL A 229 -7.59 0.03 18.87
N LYS A 230 -8.77 0.15 19.51
CA LYS A 230 -10.02 -0.46 19.02
C LYS A 230 -10.35 -0.02 17.60
N PHE A 231 -10.24 1.28 17.31
CA PHE A 231 -10.43 1.79 15.95
C PHE A 231 -9.45 1.16 14.95
N ILE A 232 -8.18 1.08 15.32
CA ILE A 232 -7.12 0.59 14.43
C ILE A 232 -7.26 -0.92 14.17
N GLU A 233 -7.67 -1.70 15.16
CA GLU A 233 -7.97 -3.12 15.00
C GLU A 233 -9.13 -3.35 14.04
N GLU A 234 -10.26 -2.67 14.23
CA GLU A 234 -11.43 -2.77 13.36
C GLU A 234 -11.10 -2.35 11.92
N ALA A 235 -10.34 -1.26 11.73
CA ALA A 235 -9.89 -0.81 10.41
C ALA A 235 -8.92 -1.82 9.75
N LYS A 236 -8.04 -2.49 10.52
CA LYS A 236 -7.15 -3.54 9.99
C LYS A 236 -7.93 -4.78 9.55
N ILE A 237 -8.94 -5.18 10.33
CA ILE A 237 -9.83 -6.30 9.99
C ILE A 237 -10.57 -5.99 8.70
N HIS A 238 -11.12 -4.77 8.56
CA HIS A 238 -11.76 -4.30 7.33
C HIS A 238 -10.82 -4.39 6.12
N ASP A 239 -9.61 -3.84 6.26
CA ASP A 239 -8.57 -3.86 5.23
C ASP A 239 -8.20 -5.28 4.79
N LYS A 240 -8.14 -6.21 5.75
CA LYS A 240 -7.90 -7.63 5.48
C LYS A 240 -9.05 -8.23 4.68
N SER A 241 -10.29 -8.05 5.12
CA SER A 241 -11.50 -8.54 4.42
C SER A 241 -11.57 -8.02 2.98
N LEU A 242 -11.35 -6.71 2.76
CA LEU A 242 -11.34 -6.13 1.42
C LEU A 242 -10.30 -6.78 0.48
N ARG A 243 -9.11 -7.11 1.00
CA ARG A 243 -8.08 -7.81 0.22
C ARG A 243 -8.49 -9.24 -0.11
N HIS A 244 -8.92 -10.00 0.90
CA HIS A 244 -9.33 -11.41 0.72
C HIS A 244 -10.47 -11.53 -0.28
N PHE A 245 -11.46 -10.63 -0.23
CA PHE A 245 -12.53 -10.61 -1.22
C PHE A 245 -12.02 -10.39 -2.64
N ARG A 246 -11.13 -9.40 -2.85
CA ARG A 246 -10.56 -9.13 -4.17
C ARG A 246 -9.70 -10.28 -4.69
N ASP A 247 -8.90 -10.88 -3.83
CA ASP A 247 -8.08 -12.02 -4.19
C ASP A 247 -8.96 -13.21 -4.59
N SER A 248 -10.05 -13.47 -3.85
CA SER A 248 -11.02 -14.52 -4.20
C SER A 248 -11.70 -14.30 -5.56
N LEU A 249 -11.95 -13.04 -5.95
CA LEU A 249 -12.51 -12.72 -7.26
C LEU A 249 -11.52 -12.94 -8.40
N ARG A 250 -10.21 -12.70 -8.18
CA ARG A 250 -9.17 -12.94 -9.17
C ARG A 250 -9.09 -14.43 -9.54
N ASP A 251 -9.23 -15.30 -8.55
CA ASP A 251 -9.20 -16.75 -8.75
C ASP A 251 -10.44 -17.27 -9.49
N LEU A 252 -11.60 -16.66 -9.25
CA LEU A 252 -12.87 -17.03 -9.89
C LEU A 252 -13.05 -16.42 -11.28
N HIS A 253 -12.48 -15.25 -11.55
CA HIS A 253 -12.66 -14.51 -12.80
C HIS A 253 -11.43 -13.69 -13.19
N PRO A 254 -10.43 -14.30 -13.87
CA PRO A 254 -9.17 -13.63 -14.23
C PRO A 254 -9.33 -12.37 -15.08
N SER A 255 -10.44 -12.26 -15.84
CA SER A 255 -10.75 -11.09 -16.67
C SER A 255 -11.49 -9.97 -15.92
N LEU A 256 -11.96 -10.23 -14.69
CA LEU A 256 -12.49 -9.22 -13.76
C LEU A 256 -11.40 -8.92 -12.73
N ASP A 257 -10.26 -8.42 -13.20
CA ASP A 257 -9.19 -8.03 -12.32
C ASP A 257 -9.55 -6.70 -11.63
N ALA A 258 -10.24 -6.81 -10.49
CA ALA A 258 -10.59 -5.67 -9.64
C ALA A 258 -9.36 -4.89 -9.12
N SER A 259 -8.14 -5.42 -9.30
CA SER A 259 -6.90 -4.70 -9.00
C SER A 259 -6.55 -3.64 -10.06
N ILE A 260 -7.18 -3.69 -11.25
CA ILE A 260 -7.08 -2.66 -12.30
C ILE A 260 -7.84 -1.39 -11.91
N ILE A 261 -8.79 -1.48 -10.98
CA ILE A 261 -9.56 -0.32 -10.50
C ILE A 261 -8.59 0.65 -9.81
N LYS A 262 -8.18 1.68 -10.55
CA LYS A 262 -7.39 2.80 -10.05
C LYS A 262 -8.20 3.52 -8.98
N ARG A 263 -7.63 3.65 -7.79
CA ARG A 263 -8.23 4.37 -6.67
C ARG A 263 -7.39 5.58 -6.36
N PRO A 264 -8.02 6.67 -5.91
CA PRO A 264 -7.28 7.76 -5.29
C PRO A 264 -6.46 7.18 -4.13
N TYR A 265 -5.17 7.54 -4.08
CA TYR A 265 -4.36 7.23 -2.92
C TYR A 265 -4.94 7.97 -1.72
N MET A 266 -5.18 7.23 -0.64
CA MET A 266 -5.68 7.75 0.63
C MET A 266 -4.74 7.24 1.71
N PRO A 267 -4.21 8.12 2.57
CA PRO A 267 -3.44 7.68 3.73
C PRO A 267 -4.31 6.75 4.58
N ARG A 268 -3.77 5.58 4.96
CA ARG A 268 -4.54 4.61 5.74
C ARG A 268 -4.94 5.22 7.07
N ALA A 269 -6.23 5.13 7.42
CA ALA A 269 -6.73 5.64 8.69
C ALA A 269 -6.00 5.05 9.90
N THR A 270 -5.59 3.78 9.80
CA THR A 270 -4.78 3.09 10.79
C THR A 270 -3.47 3.83 11.07
N TRP A 271 -2.77 4.25 10.01
CA TRP A 271 -1.52 4.97 10.12
C TRP A 271 -1.73 6.40 10.64
N ILE A 272 -2.78 7.11 10.19
CA ILE A 272 -3.10 8.47 10.66
C ILE A 272 -3.29 8.47 12.18
N VAL A 273 -4.17 7.59 12.68
CA VAL A 273 -4.50 7.53 14.11
C VAL A 273 -3.28 7.04 14.91
N GLN A 274 -2.58 6.01 14.44
CA GLN A 274 -1.38 5.51 15.09
C GLN A 274 -0.31 6.61 15.23
N ASN A 275 -0.01 7.32 14.15
CA ASN A 275 1.00 8.37 14.14
C ASN A 275 0.61 9.55 15.02
N ASN A 276 -0.66 9.95 15.04
CA ASN A 276 -1.14 11.04 15.89
C ASN A 276 -1.00 10.69 17.38
N VAL A 277 -1.38 9.48 17.77
CA VAL A 277 -1.27 9.02 19.16
C VAL A 277 0.20 8.82 19.56
N GLU A 278 1.04 8.23 18.71
CA GLU A 278 2.48 8.09 19.01
C GLU A 278 3.18 9.46 19.16
N LYS A 279 2.83 10.43 18.32
CA LYS A 279 3.34 11.81 18.46
C LYS A 279 2.85 12.45 19.75
N PHE A 280 1.59 12.23 20.13
CA PHE A 280 1.02 12.71 21.37
C PHE A 280 1.71 12.09 22.59
N ASP A 281 1.84 10.76 22.64
CA ASP A 281 2.43 10.03 23.77
C ASP A 281 3.90 10.43 24.00
N ARG A 282 4.69 10.59 22.93
CA ARG A 282 6.07 11.12 23.03
C ARG A 282 6.10 12.52 23.62
N ARG A 283 5.23 13.42 23.16
CA ARG A 283 5.14 14.80 23.70
C ARG A 283 4.73 14.80 25.17
N TYR A 284 3.81 13.93 25.57
CA TYR A 284 3.43 13.76 26.97
C TYR A 284 4.61 13.28 27.82
N ALA A 285 5.34 12.26 27.37
CA ALA A 285 6.52 11.76 28.06
C ALA A 285 7.62 12.83 28.20
N ASP A 286 7.85 13.63 27.15
CA ASP A 286 8.84 14.71 27.17
C ASP A 286 8.43 15.84 28.11
N LEU A 287 7.15 16.21 28.15
CA LEU A 287 6.61 17.20 29.09
C LEU A 287 6.72 16.73 30.54
N LEU A 288 6.40 15.46 30.78
CA LEU A 288 6.55 14.84 32.09
C LEU A 288 8.03 14.82 32.53
N SER A 289 8.95 14.46 31.62
CA SER A 289 10.40 14.49 31.87
C SER A 289 10.89 15.91 32.17
N MET A 290 10.52 16.90 31.36
CA MET A 290 10.95 18.29 31.55
C MET A 290 10.50 18.84 32.93
N MET A 291 9.26 18.57 33.33
CA MET A 291 8.76 19.01 34.64
C MET A 291 9.39 18.25 35.80
N TYR A 292 9.59 16.94 35.65
CA TYR A 292 10.28 16.14 36.64
C TYR A 292 11.71 16.61 36.85
N ASP A 293 12.47 16.82 35.77
CA ASP A 293 13.85 17.31 35.82
C ASP A 293 13.94 18.71 36.41
N TYR A 294 12.99 19.59 36.06
CA TYR A 294 12.91 20.93 36.65
C TYR A 294 12.71 20.85 38.17
N LEU A 295 11.73 20.07 38.65
CA LEU A 295 11.48 19.91 40.08
C LEU A 295 12.65 19.24 40.80
N ARG A 296 13.24 18.20 40.21
CA ARG A 296 14.41 17.49 40.77
C ARG A 296 15.58 18.44 40.95
N ASN A 297 15.90 19.22 39.92
CA ASN A 297 16.98 20.21 39.96
C ASN A 297 16.69 21.34 40.95
N PHE A 298 15.43 21.81 41.02
CA PHE A 298 15.02 22.81 42.00
C PHE A 298 15.18 22.31 43.43
N ILE A 299 14.68 21.11 43.75
CA ILE A 299 14.77 20.49 45.07
C ILE A 299 16.23 20.26 45.46
N HIS A 300 17.05 19.76 44.52
CA HIS A 300 18.48 19.54 44.75
C HIS A 300 19.20 20.86 45.07
N ALA A 301 18.96 21.91 44.28
CA ALA A 301 19.57 23.21 44.49
C ALA A 301 19.07 23.87 45.79
N TYR A 302 17.81 23.68 46.17
CA TYR A 302 17.27 24.16 47.45
C TYR A 302 17.88 23.43 48.65
N ASN A 303 17.96 22.10 48.60
CA ASN A 303 18.53 21.28 49.68
C ASN A 303 20.04 21.47 49.87
N ALA A 304 20.73 22.10 48.91
CA ALA A 304 22.11 22.56 49.07
C ALA A 304 22.24 23.80 49.97
N THR A 305 21.13 24.47 50.30
CA THR A 305 21.07 25.52 51.33
C THR A 305 20.94 24.90 52.74
N LYS A 306 20.95 25.72 53.80
CA LYS A 306 20.81 25.22 55.19
C LYS A 306 19.39 24.70 55.50
N GLU A 307 18.41 24.93 54.63
CA GLU A 307 17.04 24.44 54.80
C GLU A 307 16.74 23.24 53.87
N LYS A 308 16.03 22.24 54.40
CA LYS A 308 15.54 21.11 53.60
C LYS A 308 14.09 21.34 53.18
N LEU A 309 13.81 21.13 51.90
CA LEU A 309 12.45 21.08 51.38
C LEU A 309 11.84 19.71 51.70
N ASN A 310 10.72 19.67 52.40
CA ASN A 310 10.00 18.42 52.70
C ASN A 310 9.04 18.05 51.56
N TYR A 311 9.56 17.76 50.38
CA TYR A 311 8.79 17.30 49.23
C TYR A 311 9.44 16.07 48.61
N HIS A 312 8.66 15.01 48.41
CA HIS A 312 9.12 13.75 47.84
C HIS A 312 8.59 13.59 46.43
N LEU A 313 9.51 13.36 45.48
CA LEU A 313 9.17 13.13 44.08
C LEU A 313 8.81 11.66 43.84
N PRO A 314 7.72 11.35 43.11
CA PRO A 314 7.32 9.98 42.79
C PRO A 314 8.14 9.40 41.63
N GLU A 315 9.45 9.16 41.84
CA GLU A 315 10.41 8.73 40.80
C GLU A 315 9.97 7.46 40.05
N GLU A 316 9.60 6.39 40.76
CA GLU A 316 9.18 5.12 40.13
C GLU A 316 7.93 5.27 39.23
N GLN A 317 6.95 6.05 39.67
CA GLN A 317 5.71 6.28 38.91
C GLN A 317 6.00 7.06 37.61
N VAL A 318 6.88 8.05 37.69
CA VAL A 318 7.25 8.90 36.55
C VAL A 318 8.05 8.12 35.53
N GLU A 319 9.06 7.36 35.96
CA GLU A 319 9.86 6.53 35.07
C GLU A 319 9.00 5.50 34.34
N SER A 320 8.07 4.85 35.06
CA SER A 320 7.11 3.90 34.49
C SER A 320 6.24 4.54 33.41
N LEU A 321 5.69 5.74 33.66
CA LEU A 321 4.86 6.46 32.69
C LEU A 321 5.65 6.95 31.48
N ILE A 322 6.90 7.41 31.67
CA ILE A 322 7.78 7.82 30.58
C ILE A 322 8.10 6.61 29.70
N GLN A 323 8.46 5.48 30.29
CA GLN A 323 8.77 4.26 29.55
C GLN A 323 7.55 3.76 28.77
N LEU A 324 6.37 3.77 29.40
CA LEU A 324 5.12 3.36 28.78
C LEU A 324 4.75 4.23 27.56
N ASN A 325 4.86 5.56 27.67
CA ASN A 325 4.47 6.49 26.59
C ASN A 325 5.58 6.72 25.55
N ARG A 326 6.84 6.40 25.86
CA ARG A 326 7.91 6.28 24.85
C ARG A 326 7.88 4.93 24.13
N GLY A 327 7.34 3.90 24.78
CA GLY A 327 6.99 2.64 24.17
C GLY A 327 5.90 2.84 23.13
N THR A 328 6.31 3.09 21.89
CA THR A 328 5.47 3.18 20.68
C THR A 328 4.18 2.35 20.79
N LEU A 329 3.01 2.86 20.39
CA LEU A 329 1.76 2.08 20.32
C LEU A 329 1.98 0.68 19.70
N SER A 330 2.93 0.55 18.77
CA SER A 330 3.50 -0.71 18.24
C SER A 330 3.67 -1.84 19.27
N PHE A 331 4.07 -1.54 20.51
CA PHE A 331 4.26 -2.51 21.59
C PHE A 331 2.96 -2.86 22.36
N ARG A 332 1.99 -1.95 22.41
CA ARG A 332 0.64 -2.25 22.96
C ARG A 332 -0.16 -3.15 22.00
N TYR A 333 0.06 -3.05 20.69
CA TYR A 333 -0.55 -3.94 19.68
C TYR A 333 -0.17 -5.42 19.80
N THR A 334 1.01 -5.75 20.33
CA THR A 334 1.45 -7.15 20.43
C THR A 334 0.77 -7.91 21.57
N ILE A 335 0.08 -7.22 22.47
CA ILE A 335 -0.49 -7.79 23.70
C ILE A 335 -2.00 -8.03 23.58
N SER A 336 -2.73 -7.31 22.72
CA SER A 336 -4.10 -7.64 22.37
C SER A 336 -4.11 -8.71 21.27
N PRO A 337 -4.49 -9.96 21.55
CA PRO A 337 -4.77 -10.90 20.48
C PRO A 337 -5.92 -10.29 19.66
N ILE A 338 -5.67 -10.08 18.38
CA ILE A 338 -6.74 -9.91 17.40
C ILE A 338 -7.69 -11.08 17.67
N PRO A 339 -9.00 -10.86 17.93
CA PRO A 339 -9.92 -11.98 18.08
C PRO A 339 -9.92 -12.76 16.77
N SER A 340 -9.19 -13.87 16.75
CA SER A 340 -9.29 -14.91 15.73
C SER A 340 -10.67 -15.53 15.90
N SER A 341 -11.67 -14.90 15.30
CA SER A 341 -12.99 -15.49 15.16
C SER A 341 -13.03 -16.53 14.05
N ASP A 342 -11.95 -17.30 13.86
CA ASP A 342 -11.84 -18.44 12.94
C ASP A 342 -10.60 -19.33 13.27
N GLU A 343 -10.41 -19.70 14.54
CA GLU A 343 -9.53 -20.84 14.91
C GLU A 343 -10.36 -22.11 15.20
N GLU A 344 -11.42 -22.34 14.41
CA GLU A 344 -12.00 -23.67 14.25
C GLU A 344 -12.26 -23.91 12.76
N ASN A 345 -11.52 -24.87 12.17
CA ASN A 345 -11.67 -25.47 10.82
C ASN A 345 -10.57 -25.22 9.76
N GLU A 346 -9.31 -24.96 10.14
CA GLU A 346 -8.18 -25.13 9.20
C GLU A 346 -7.60 -26.56 9.14
N SER A 347 -8.03 -27.50 10.00
CA SER A 347 -7.48 -28.85 10.06
C SER A 347 -8.12 -29.88 9.12
N ASP A 348 -9.25 -29.56 8.46
CA ASP A 348 -10.01 -30.53 7.65
C ASP A 348 -9.98 -30.29 6.12
N TYR A 349 -9.44 -29.15 5.66
CA TYR A 349 -9.37 -28.84 4.23
C TYR A 349 -8.12 -29.37 3.52
N HIS A 350 -7.07 -29.76 4.24
CA HIS A 350 -5.85 -30.35 3.65
C HIS A 350 -5.85 -31.89 3.54
N LYS A 351 -6.87 -32.59 4.06
CA LYS A 351 -6.95 -34.06 3.97
C LYS A 351 -7.73 -34.61 2.77
N LYS A 352 -8.34 -33.77 1.92
CA LYS A 352 -9.15 -34.24 0.77
C LYS A 352 -8.59 -33.95 -0.63
N GLN A 353 -7.43 -33.31 -0.77
CA GLN A 353 -6.84 -33.05 -2.10
C GLN A 353 -5.68 -34.00 -2.51
N GLN A 354 -5.28 -34.97 -1.68
CA GLN A 354 -4.26 -35.96 -2.07
C GLN A 354 -4.80 -37.31 -2.56
N SER A 355 -6.13 -37.50 -2.57
CA SER A 355 -6.76 -38.69 -3.15
C SER A 355 -7.32 -38.35 -4.53
N HIS A 356 -6.46 -38.35 -5.54
CA HIS A 356 -6.73 -38.79 -6.93
C HIS A 356 -5.74 -38.11 -7.89
N ARG A 357 -4.53 -38.66 -7.99
CA ARG A 357 -3.82 -38.74 -9.26
C ARG A 357 -2.91 -39.98 -9.29
N HIS A 358 -3.41 -40.96 -10.03
CA HIS A 358 -2.72 -42.01 -10.77
C HIS A 358 -2.01 -43.15 -10.02
N HIS A 359 -2.73 -44.27 -9.99
CA HIS A 359 -2.17 -45.56 -10.40
C HIS A 359 -1.48 -45.47 -11.77
N HIS A 360 -0.19 -45.77 -11.82
CA HIS A 360 0.40 -46.57 -12.88
C HIS A 360 1.72 -47.21 -12.40
N HIS A 361 1.75 -48.55 -12.43
CA HIS A 361 2.87 -49.47 -12.77
C HIS A 361 4.28 -49.21 -12.20
N HIS A 362 5.12 -50.19 -11.88
CA HIS A 362 5.09 -51.61 -11.50
C HIS A 362 6.58 -51.94 -11.20
N HIS A 363 6.82 -52.80 -10.20
CA HIS A 363 8.01 -53.68 -10.06
C HIS A 363 9.46 -53.17 -9.92
N HIS A 364 10.00 -53.47 -8.72
CA HIS A 364 11.08 -54.44 -8.42
C HIS A 364 12.49 -53.97 -8.00
N HIS A 365 12.84 -54.52 -6.83
CA HIS A 365 14.10 -55.14 -6.39
C HIS A 365 15.32 -54.31 -5.95
N HIS A 366 15.52 -54.39 -4.62
CA HIS A 366 16.70 -54.91 -3.90
C HIS A 366 18.12 -54.35 -4.10
N HIS A 367 18.72 -54.18 -2.91
CA HIS A 367 20.12 -54.40 -2.51
C HIS A 367 21.07 -53.20 -2.34
N ARG A 368 21.29 -52.91 -1.05
CA ARG A 368 22.57 -52.99 -0.31
C ARG A 368 23.76 -52.11 -0.74
N HIS A 369 24.15 -51.31 0.25
CA HIS A 369 25.49 -51.17 0.84
C HIS A 369 26.51 -50.15 0.29
N VAL A 370 26.98 -49.36 1.27
CA VAL A 370 28.35 -48.86 1.49
C VAL A 370 28.66 -47.45 0.99
N GLY A 371 28.96 -46.59 1.97
CA GLY A 371 30.22 -45.87 1.96
C GLY A 371 30.11 -44.37 2.19
N ARG A 372 30.48 -43.95 3.42
CA ARG A 372 31.38 -42.82 3.79
C ARG A 372 31.08 -41.43 3.18
N GLN A 373 31.15 -40.30 3.87
CA GLN A 373 31.64 -39.90 5.20
C GLN A 373 31.41 -38.37 5.26
N HIS A 374 31.12 -37.84 6.46
CA HIS A 374 31.44 -36.47 6.96
C HIS A 374 30.90 -35.25 6.15
N GLU A 375 30.29 -34.22 6.72
CA GLU A 375 30.34 -33.65 8.06
C GLU A 375 29.16 -32.66 8.22
N ASP A 376 28.59 -32.66 9.43
CA ASP A 376 28.05 -31.52 10.18
C ASP A 376 26.99 -30.61 9.55
N ASN A 377 25.73 -30.89 9.88
CA ASN A 377 24.71 -29.86 10.07
C ASN A 377 24.01 -30.10 11.42
N SER A 378 24.63 -29.59 12.48
CA SER A 378 23.96 -29.42 13.77
C SER A 378 23.08 -28.17 13.74
N SER A 379 21.81 -28.41 13.96
CA SER A 379 20.75 -27.48 14.36
C SER A 379 21.24 -26.37 15.30
N ILE A 380 20.89 -25.11 15.02
CA ILE A 380 20.51 -24.15 16.07
C ILE A 380 19.37 -23.27 15.52
N SER A 381 18.16 -23.56 15.99
CA SER A 381 17.14 -22.55 16.25
C SER A 381 17.68 -21.60 17.31
N SER A 382 17.76 -20.29 17.05
CA SER A 382 17.51 -19.27 18.07
C SER A 382 17.54 -17.83 17.52
N SER A 383 16.62 -17.04 18.08
CA SER A 383 16.79 -15.61 18.36
C SER A 383 16.64 -14.61 17.22
N TYR A 384 15.39 -14.26 16.99
CA TYR A 384 15.00 -12.85 16.87
C TYR A 384 15.56 -12.08 18.08
N ASN A 385 16.64 -11.34 17.86
CA ASN A 385 16.95 -10.04 18.46
C ASN A 385 18.39 -9.66 18.10
N ASN A 386 18.56 -8.58 17.35
CA ASN A 386 19.59 -7.60 17.68
C ASN A 386 19.15 -6.20 17.22
N TYR A 387 18.99 -5.38 18.25
CA TYR A 387 18.70 -3.97 18.26
C TYR A 387 20.04 -3.23 18.06
N TYR A 388 20.10 -2.36 17.03
CA TYR A 388 21.08 -1.29 16.76
C TYR A 388 22.49 -1.73 16.34
N ASP A 389 22.84 -1.37 15.10
CA ASP A 389 24.22 -0.95 14.86
C ASP A 389 24.29 0.31 13.98
N THR A 390 25.25 1.13 14.37
CA THR A 390 25.36 2.56 14.15
C THR A 390 26.54 2.78 13.21
N THR A 391 26.34 2.85 11.89
CA THR A 391 27.36 3.38 10.98
C THR A 391 26.71 4.01 9.73
N ILE A 392 26.53 5.33 9.79
CA ILE A 392 26.47 6.16 8.60
C ILE A 392 27.88 6.11 7.98
N SER A 393 28.10 5.21 7.01
CA SER A 393 29.32 5.24 6.22
C SER A 393 29.16 6.33 5.15
N ALA A 394 29.98 7.36 5.26
CA ALA A 394 30.11 8.46 4.32
C ALA A 394 30.37 7.96 2.88
N GLN A 395 29.49 8.31 1.93
CA GLN A 395 29.72 8.11 0.49
C GLN A 395 29.16 9.30 -0.33
N SER A 396 30.07 10.01 -1.01
CA SER A 396 29.97 10.64 -2.34
C SER A 396 28.60 11.06 -2.89
N ASN A 397 28.20 12.33 -2.70
CA ASN A 397 26.97 12.89 -3.26
C ASN A 397 27.20 14.34 -3.75
N ILE A 398 27.11 14.62 -5.07
CA ILE A 398 27.14 16.01 -5.63
C ILE A 398 25.70 16.49 -5.83
N PHE A 399 25.34 17.63 -5.24
CA PHE A 399 24.00 18.22 -5.34
C PHE A 399 23.69 18.70 -6.77
N ILE A 400 22.48 18.43 -7.28
CA ILE A 400 22.06 18.73 -8.67
C ILE A 400 22.14 20.22 -9.05
N GLY A 401 22.06 21.12 -8.07
CA GLY A 401 22.25 22.56 -8.26
C GLY A 401 23.70 22.96 -8.59
N ASP A 402 24.67 22.13 -8.22
CA ASP A 402 26.12 22.34 -8.46
C ASP A 402 26.62 21.61 -9.71
N ALA A 403 25.77 20.82 -10.36
CA ALA A 403 26.09 20.21 -11.65
C ALA A 403 26.33 21.30 -12.71
N LYS A 404 27.30 21.08 -13.60
CA LYS A 404 27.56 21.97 -14.74
C LYS A 404 26.48 21.72 -15.80
N LEU A 405 25.46 22.57 -15.81
CA LEU A 405 24.24 22.32 -16.58
C LEU A 405 24.10 23.24 -17.79
N ILE A 406 24.80 24.39 -17.83
CA ILE A 406 24.45 25.50 -18.74
C ILE A 406 25.65 26.10 -19.44
N HIS A 407 25.64 26.18 -20.78
CA HIS A 407 26.60 26.98 -21.56
C HIS A 407 25.97 28.32 -21.95
N PRO A 408 26.36 29.46 -21.33
CA PRO A 408 25.91 30.78 -21.76
C PRO A 408 26.35 31.06 -23.20
N PRO A 409 25.57 31.84 -23.98
CA PRO A 409 25.87 32.10 -25.39
C PRO A 409 27.23 32.79 -25.61
N SER A 410 27.76 33.49 -24.59
CA SER A 410 28.96 34.32 -24.72
C SER A 410 30.26 33.76 -24.12
N SER A 411 30.25 32.72 -23.27
CA SER A 411 31.45 32.37 -22.47
C SER A 411 32.13 31.02 -22.77
N LYS A 412 31.55 30.13 -23.59
CA LYS A 412 31.97 28.71 -23.76
C LYS A 412 32.18 27.92 -22.45
N SER A 413 31.91 28.52 -21.30
CA SER A 413 32.23 28.02 -19.98
C SER A 413 30.92 27.58 -19.34
N SER A 414 30.81 26.30 -19.01
CA SER A 414 29.59 25.76 -18.39
C SER A 414 29.44 26.33 -16.98
N ILE A 415 28.31 26.99 -16.71
CA ILE A 415 27.89 27.44 -15.37
C ILE A 415 26.84 26.47 -14.80
N SER A 416 26.70 26.44 -13.48
CA SER A 416 25.67 25.61 -12.83
C SER A 416 24.28 26.26 -12.91
N LEU A 417 23.23 25.46 -12.71
CA LEU A 417 21.85 25.99 -12.66
C LEU A 417 21.67 26.98 -11.51
N LYS A 418 22.32 26.74 -10.36
CA LYS A 418 22.38 27.69 -9.25
C LYS A 418 22.94 29.05 -9.69
N GLN A 419 24.09 29.06 -10.36
CA GLN A 419 24.72 30.28 -10.86
C GLN A 419 23.88 30.98 -11.93
N ALA A 420 23.18 30.23 -12.78
CA ALA A 420 22.29 30.81 -13.78
C ALA A 420 21.07 31.47 -13.16
N ILE A 421 20.49 30.90 -12.09
CA ILE A 421 19.39 31.52 -11.34
C ILE A 421 19.89 32.79 -10.63
N GLU A 422 21.04 32.72 -9.95
CA GLU A 422 21.66 33.86 -9.26
C GLU A 422 21.98 35.01 -10.21
N ASN A 423 22.47 34.69 -11.41
CA ASN A 423 22.78 35.67 -12.44
C ASN A 423 21.54 36.13 -13.23
N GLY A 424 20.34 35.64 -12.93
CA GLY A 424 19.11 35.98 -13.65
C GLY A 424 19.12 35.56 -15.12
N LEU A 425 19.77 34.43 -15.42
CA LEU A 425 19.83 33.78 -16.74
C LEU A 425 18.81 32.64 -16.88
N PHE A 426 18.11 32.29 -15.80
CA PHE A 426 17.06 31.27 -15.78
C PHE A 426 15.87 31.75 -14.94
N ASP A 427 14.68 31.69 -15.52
CA ASP A 427 13.40 31.98 -14.87
C ASP A 427 12.82 30.66 -14.33
N VAL A 428 12.80 30.51 -13.01
CA VAL A 428 12.33 29.29 -12.34
C VAL A 428 10.82 29.14 -12.50
N ASP A 429 10.05 30.22 -12.39
CA ASP A 429 8.59 30.18 -12.43
C ASP A 429 8.09 29.77 -13.81
N LYS A 430 8.70 30.30 -14.87
CA LYS A 430 8.40 29.96 -16.26
C LYS A 430 9.16 28.73 -16.76
N TRP A 431 10.14 28.25 -15.99
CA TRP A 431 11.01 27.13 -16.32
C TRP A 431 11.71 27.29 -17.69
N CYS A 432 12.30 28.46 -17.92
CA CYS A 432 12.90 28.82 -19.20
C CYS A 432 14.17 29.67 -19.02
N PHE A 433 15.07 29.60 -20.01
CA PHE A 433 16.27 30.41 -20.04
C PHE A 433 15.98 31.84 -20.50
N ILE A 434 16.77 32.79 -20.02
CA ILE A 434 16.71 34.19 -20.45
C ILE A 434 17.97 34.50 -21.26
N ASP A 435 17.80 34.73 -22.56
CA ASP A 435 18.86 35.29 -23.40
C ASP A 435 18.89 36.81 -23.20
N LYS A 436 19.85 37.29 -22.39
CA LYS A 436 20.01 38.72 -22.10
C LYS A 436 20.45 39.53 -23.32
N GLU A 437 21.09 38.91 -24.31
CA GLU A 437 21.54 39.59 -25.53
C GLU A 437 20.35 39.87 -26.45
N LYS A 438 19.41 38.92 -26.54
CA LYS A 438 18.21 39.03 -27.39
C LYS A 438 16.96 39.52 -26.65
N GLN A 439 17.00 39.58 -25.32
CA GLN A 439 15.85 39.85 -24.44
C GLN A 439 14.69 38.87 -24.70
N THR A 440 15.02 37.61 -24.99
CA THR A 440 14.04 36.55 -25.31
C THR A 440 14.10 35.40 -24.33
N TYR A 441 12.94 34.78 -24.10
CA TYR A 441 12.83 33.55 -23.34
C TYR A 441 13.06 32.33 -24.24
N LEU A 442 13.85 31.38 -23.76
CA LEU A 442 14.17 30.13 -24.44
C LEU A 442 13.57 28.96 -23.67
N THR A 443 12.69 28.21 -24.34
CA THR A 443 12.10 26.98 -23.79
C THR A 443 13.19 25.93 -23.57
N MET A 444 12.95 24.92 -22.73
CA MET A 444 13.90 23.83 -22.50
C MET A 444 14.23 23.05 -23.79
N ASP A 445 13.25 22.91 -24.70
CA ASP A 445 13.45 22.26 -26.00
C ASP A 445 14.38 23.08 -26.90
N ASP A 446 14.25 24.40 -26.89
CA ASP A 446 15.09 25.27 -27.69
C ASP A 446 16.48 25.41 -27.05
N ALA A 447 16.56 25.51 -25.73
CA ALA A 447 17.82 25.49 -24.99
C ALA A 447 18.64 24.22 -25.26
N GLU A 448 17.99 23.05 -25.36
CA GLU A 448 18.66 21.81 -25.78
C GLU A 448 19.21 21.92 -27.22
N LYS A 449 18.39 22.40 -28.17
CA LYS A 449 18.80 22.60 -29.57
C LYS A 449 19.98 23.57 -29.70
N TYR A 450 20.02 24.61 -28.87
CA TYR A 450 21.10 25.60 -28.86
C TYR A 450 22.29 25.18 -27.98
N GLY A 451 22.25 24.01 -27.34
CA GLY A 451 23.34 23.46 -26.54
C GLY A 451 23.51 24.11 -25.16
N TRP A 452 22.48 24.80 -24.67
CA TRP A 452 22.46 25.44 -23.35
C TRP A 452 22.12 24.45 -22.24
N ILE A 453 21.62 23.26 -22.55
CA ILE A 453 21.39 22.17 -21.61
C ILE A 453 21.58 20.84 -22.34
N SER A 454 22.12 19.82 -21.65
CA SER A 454 22.23 18.49 -22.24
C SER A 454 20.89 17.73 -22.16
N LYS A 455 20.65 16.86 -23.14
CA LYS A 455 19.47 16.00 -23.19
C LYS A 455 19.28 15.17 -21.91
N GLN A 456 20.37 14.61 -21.39
CA GLN A 456 20.37 13.81 -20.16
C GLN A 456 19.88 14.60 -18.95
N VAL A 457 20.31 15.85 -18.81
CA VAL A 457 19.93 16.73 -17.70
C VAL A 457 18.47 17.14 -17.83
N LYS A 458 18.02 17.48 -19.04
CA LYS A 458 16.63 17.79 -19.33
C LYS A 458 15.70 16.63 -18.96
N GLU A 459 16.07 15.40 -19.32
CA GLU A 459 15.31 14.20 -18.95
C GLU A 459 15.28 13.97 -17.44
N HIS A 460 16.36 14.28 -16.73
CA HIS A 460 16.44 14.20 -15.26
C HIS A 460 15.41 15.10 -14.55
N PHE A 461 15.20 16.31 -15.06
CA PHE A 461 14.20 17.24 -14.51
C PHE A 461 12.76 16.75 -14.67
N GLU A 462 12.50 15.87 -15.64
CA GLU A 462 11.19 15.28 -15.89
C GLU A 462 10.93 14.00 -15.08
N GLN A 463 11.95 13.48 -14.37
CA GLN A 463 11.80 12.27 -13.56
C GLN A 463 11.08 12.54 -12.23
N PRO A 464 10.29 11.58 -11.74
CA PRO A 464 9.63 11.65 -10.43
C PRO A 464 10.67 11.64 -9.31
N CYS A 465 10.67 12.69 -8.49
CA CYS A 465 11.74 12.97 -7.53
C CYS A 465 11.52 12.40 -6.12
N GLY A 466 10.49 11.60 -5.91
CA GLY A 466 10.14 11.07 -4.60
C GLY A 466 9.42 12.06 -3.70
N LEU A 467 9.45 13.38 -3.97
CA LEU A 467 8.75 14.40 -3.19
C LEU A 467 7.26 14.45 -3.52
N LEU A 468 6.43 14.77 -2.53
CA LEU A 468 4.97 14.88 -2.68
C LEU A 468 4.52 16.35 -2.80
N ASN A 469 3.49 16.61 -3.61
CA ASN A 469 2.76 17.88 -3.62
C ASN A 469 1.72 17.92 -2.47
N GLU A 470 0.98 19.03 -2.36
CA GLU A 470 -0.09 19.19 -1.33
C GLU A 470 -1.25 18.19 -1.45
N GLU A 471 -1.35 17.49 -2.57
CA GLU A 471 -2.37 16.48 -2.89
C GLU A 471 -1.79 15.04 -2.93
N ASP A 472 -0.62 14.82 -2.33
CA ASP A 472 0.11 13.54 -2.27
C ASP A 472 0.47 12.92 -3.65
N GLY A 473 0.47 13.72 -4.71
CA GLY A 473 1.01 13.38 -6.03
C GLY A 473 2.53 13.52 -6.07
N GLU A 474 3.22 12.49 -6.58
CA GLU A 474 4.68 12.51 -6.72
C GLU A 474 5.10 13.60 -7.73
N LEU A 475 5.85 14.58 -7.24
CA LEU A 475 6.37 15.68 -8.03
C LEU A 475 7.52 15.21 -8.91
N LYS A 476 7.59 15.76 -10.11
CA LYS A 476 8.83 15.73 -10.89
C LYS A 476 9.85 16.65 -10.24
N LEU A 477 11.13 16.40 -10.48
CA LEU A 477 12.19 17.22 -9.90
C LEU A 477 12.03 18.71 -10.22
N LYS A 478 11.68 19.05 -11.48
CA LYS A 478 11.40 20.44 -11.87
C LYS A 478 10.26 21.07 -11.08
N ASP A 479 9.20 20.31 -10.81
CA ASP A 479 7.99 20.84 -10.18
C ASP A 479 8.25 21.06 -8.68
N ALA A 480 9.04 20.20 -8.05
CA ALA A 480 9.52 20.43 -6.68
C ALA A 480 10.42 21.68 -6.54
N ILE A 481 11.25 21.97 -7.54
CA ILE A 481 12.06 23.21 -7.57
C ILE A 481 11.17 24.44 -7.77
N ARG A 482 10.22 24.38 -8.71
CA ARG A 482 9.27 25.48 -8.99
C ARG A 482 8.40 25.82 -7.78
N LEU A 483 7.98 24.81 -7.03
CA LEU A 483 7.20 24.98 -5.81
C LEU A 483 8.03 25.44 -4.60
N GLY A 484 9.35 25.63 -4.77
CA GLY A 484 10.24 26.10 -3.71
C GLY A 484 10.52 25.06 -2.61
N LEU A 485 10.25 23.78 -2.87
CA LEU A 485 10.54 22.66 -1.96
C LEU A 485 12.01 22.30 -1.93
N ILE A 486 12.70 22.63 -3.00
CA ILE A 486 14.14 22.50 -3.12
C ILE A 486 14.68 23.90 -3.42
N ASP A 487 15.38 24.48 -2.46
CA ASP A 487 16.09 25.73 -2.68
C ASP A 487 17.45 25.43 -3.32
N LEU A 488 17.54 25.71 -4.62
CA LEU A 488 18.76 25.54 -5.41
C LEU A 488 19.86 26.56 -5.06
N LYS A 489 19.56 27.62 -4.32
CA LYS A 489 20.56 28.61 -3.86
C LYS A 489 21.24 28.13 -2.57
N THR A 490 20.46 27.64 -1.61
CA THR A 490 20.95 27.22 -0.29
C THR A 490 21.17 25.71 -0.16
N ASN A 491 20.91 24.95 -1.21
CA ASN A 491 20.97 23.48 -1.27
C ASN A 491 20.11 22.79 -0.19
N SER A 492 19.03 23.44 0.25
CA SER A 492 18.18 22.98 1.36
C SER A 492 16.81 22.50 0.88
N ILE A 493 16.30 21.47 1.53
CA ILE A 493 14.91 21.03 1.39
C ILE A 493 14.06 21.93 2.25
N MET A 494 12.99 22.49 1.70
CA MET A 494 12.12 23.43 2.40
C MET A 494 10.81 22.74 2.78
N ASN A 495 10.35 22.98 4.00
CA ASN A 495 9.02 22.57 4.42
C ASN A 495 7.97 23.44 3.71
N LEU A 496 7.04 22.78 3.03
CA LEU A 496 6.02 23.39 2.18
C LEU A 496 5.11 24.38 2.92
N LYS A 497 4.87 24.17 4.22
CA LYS A 497 3.99 25.01 5.06
C LYS A 497 4.73 26.11 5.81
N THR A 498 5.99 25.91 6.12
CA THR A 498 6.75 26.85 6.98
C THR A 498 7.83 27.63 6.22
N HIS A 499 8.14 27.24 4.98
CA HIS A 499 9.26 27.77 4.18
C HIS A 499 10.59 27.79 4.96
N HIS A 500 10.76 26.84 5.88
CA HIS A 500 12.00 26.66 6.62
C HIS A 500 12.78 25.44 6.13
N PRO A 501 14.13 25.52 6.13
CA PRO A 501 14.97 24.40 5.73
C PRO A 501 14.82 23.23 6.71
N ILE A 502 14.58 22.05 6.16
CA ILE A 502 14.50 20.79 6.89
C ILE A 502 15.93 20.33 7.17
N THR A 503 16.39 20.56 8.40
CA THR A 503 17.75 20.25 8.84
C THR A 503 17.96 18.79 9.25
N ASP A 504 16.88 18.05 9.50
CA ASP A 504 16.94 16.63 9.86
C ASP A 504 16.10 15.78 8.89
N ILE A 505 16.76 15.28 7.84
CA ILE A 505 16.15 14.40 6.83
C ILE A 505 15.72 13.06 7.45
N ASN A 506 16.33 12.62 8.56
CA ASN A 506 15.94 11.38 9.24
C ASN A 506 14.63 11.54 10.01
N ASN A 507 14.40 12.69 10.66
CA ASN A 507 13.08 13.04 11.21
C ASN A 507 12.05 13.44 10.15
N SER A 508 12.49 13.80 8.93
CA SER A 508 11.59 14.23 7.85
C SER A 508 10.70 13.11 7.28
N MET A 509 11.02 11.85 7.55
CA MET A 509 10.08 10.72 7.32
C MET A 509 8.75 10.91 8.07
N ASN A 510 8.74 11.69 9.17
CA ASN A 510 7.56 11.98 9.97
C ASN A 510 6.64 13.11 9.41
N ASN A 511 7.02 13.72 8.27
CA ASN A 511 6.40 14.95 7.72
C ASN A 511 5.82 14.81 6.29
N TYR A 512 5.51 13.59 5.81
CA TYR A 512 4.82 13.38 4.50
C TYR A 512 5.57 13.91 3.27
N LEU A 513 6.89 14.08 3.34
CA LEU A 513 7.62 14.70 2.24
C LEU A 513 7.95 13.70 1.11
N PHE A 514 8.05 12.39 1.41
CA PHE A 514 8.54 11.38 0.47
C PHE A 514 7.55 10.23 0.22
N THR A 515 7.53 9.70 -0.99
CA THR A 515 6.75 8.49 -1.35
C THR A 515 7.25 7.23 -0.63
N LEU A 516 6.33 6.32 -0.29
CA LEU A 516 6.60 5.05 0.43
C LEU A 516 7.46 4.05 -0.38
N ASN A 517 7.52 4.16 -1.71
CA ASN A 517 8.28 3.28 -2.60
C ASN A 517 9.71 3.81 -2.82
N ASN A 518 10.58 3.68 -1.81
CA ASN A 518 11.95 4.17 -1.84
C ASN A 518 12.04 5.66 -2.27
N GLY A 519 11.00 6.47 -1.98
CA GLY A 519 10.92 7.88 -2.40
C GLY A 519 12.08 8.71 -1.90
N ARG A 520 12.56 8.40 -0.69
CA ARG A 520 13.79 8.97 -0.14
C ARG A 520 15.03 8.57 -0.93
N GLU A 521 15.17 7.31 -1.33
CA GLU A 521 16.31 6.88 -2.16
C GLU A 521 16.23 7.47 -3.58
N ARG A 522 15.03 7.59 -4.16
CA ARG A 522 14.81 8.23 -5.46
C ARG A 522 15.12 9.72 -5.41
N TYR A 523 14.67 10.40 -4.36
CA TYR A 523 15.04 11.78 -4.08
C TYR A 523 16.56 11.93 -3.91
N LEU A 524 17.19 11.07 -3.09
CA LEU A 524 18.63 11.11 -2.89
C LEU A 524 19.40 10.80 -4.18
N ASN A 525 18.91 9.89 -5.03
CA ASN A 525 19.51 9.57 -6.33
C ASN A 525 19.31 10.67 -7.40
N LEU A 526 18.25 11.48 -7.29
CA LEU A 526 17.94 12.55 -8.24
C LEU A 526 18.51 13.91 -7.81
N VAL A 527 18.53 14.19 -6.52
CA VAL A 527 19.07 15.44 -5.95
C VAL A 527 20.57 15.36 -5.71
N TYR A 528 21.11 14.16 -5.47
CA TYR A 528 22.54 13.92 -5.49
C TYR A 528 22.88 13.04 -6.68
N ILE A 529 23.64 13.57 -7.63
CA ILE A 529 24.11 12.80 -8.78
C ILE A 529 25.07 11.75 -8.25
N ARG A 530 24.63 10.49 -8.27
CA ARG A 530 25.52 9.35 -8.19
C ARG A 530 26.42 9.44 -9.41
N LEU A 531 27.73 9.61 -9.21
CA LEU A 531 28.67 9.40 -10.29
C LEU A 531 28.50 7.93 -10.71
N GLU A 532 27.71 7.69 -11.75
CA GLU A 532 27.69 6.39 -12.40
C GLU A 532 29.15 6.08 -12.73
N THR A 533 29.66 4.98 -12.19
CA THR A 533 30.98 4.52 -12.54
C THR A 533 31.01 4.38 -14.05
N HIS A 534 31.78 5.27 -14.67
CA HIS A 534 32.03 5.32 -16.11
C HIS A 534 32.20 3.88 -16.63
N PRO A 535 31.73 3.50 -17.83
CA PRO A 535 31.83 2.12 -18.33
C PRO A 535 33.22 1.47 -18.20
N ARG A 536 34.29 2.28 -18.17
CA ARG A 536 35.66 1.85 -17.89
C ARG A 536 35.89 1.45 -16.41
N LEU A 537 35.32 2.16 -15.43
CA LEU A 537 35.42 1.89 -14.00
C LEU A 537 34.71 0.60 -13.57
N LYS A 538 33.64 0.19 -14.27
CA LYS A 538 32.97 -1.12 -14.04
C LYS A 538 33.91 -2.32 -14.16
N ARG A 539 34.97 -2.21 -14.97
CA ARG A 539 35.96 -3.27 -15.17
C ARG A 539 36.90 -3.44 -13.97
N PHE A 540 36.91 -2.47 -13.05
CA PHE A 540 37.80 -2.44 -11.91
C PHE A 540 37.04 -2.63 -10.57
N THR A 541 35.70 -2.59 -10.56
CA THR A 541 34.83 -2.72 -9.35
C THR A 541 34.19 -4.10 -9.21
N THR A 542 34.16 -4.66 -7.99
CA THR A 542 33.40 -5.88 -7.65
C THR A 542 31.93 -5.61 -7.31
N LEU A 543 31.11 -6.67 -7.20
CA LEU A 543 29.69 -6.62 -6.81
C LEU A 543 29.43 -5.89 -5.47
N ASN A 544 30.45 -5.77 -4.61
CA ASN A 544 30.37 -5.09 -3.32
C ASN A 544 30.91 -3.64 -3.34
N GLY A 545 31.25 -3.10 -4.52
CA GLY A 545 31.68 -1.72 -4.69
C GLY A 545 33.15 -1.41 -4.36
N SER A 546 33.97 -2.42 -4.07
CA SER A 546 35.43 -2.26 -3.87
C SER A 546 36.19 -2.43 -5.20
N PHE A 547 37.24 -1.62 -5.42
CA PHE A 547 38.13 -1.78 -6.57
C PHE A 547 39.10 -2.93 -6.35
N GLU A 548 39.14 -3.91 -7.27
CA GLU A 548 40.11 -5.01 -7.26
C GLU A 548 41.45 -4.61 -7.89
N THR A 549 41.46 -3.57 -8.72
CA THR A 549 42.65 -3.11 -9.46
C THR A 549 42.82 -1.60 -9.33
N ARG A 550 44.06 -1.17 -9.04
CA ARG A 550 44.41 0.26 -8.82
C ARG A 550 44.24 1.05 -10.11
N LEU A 551 43.74 2.28 -10.01
CA LEU A 551 43.57 3.17 -11.17
C LEU A 551 44.92 3.79 -11.55
N THR A 552 45.24 3.87 -12.84
CA THR A 552 46.47 4.57 -13.26
C THR A 552 46.27 6.08 -13.23
N LEU A 553 47.36 6.85 -13.11
CA LEU A 553 47.29 8.31 -13.17
C LEU A 553 46.65 8.81 -14.47
N THR A 554 46.91 8.13 -15.59
CA THR A 554 46.30 8.40 -16.89
C THR A 554 44.79 8.15 -16.89
N ASP A 555 44.33 7.04 -16.28
CA ASP A 555 42.89 6.76 -16.17
C ASP A 555 42.18 7.83 -15.32
N CYS A 556 42.81 8.25 -14.23
CA CYS A 556 42.25 9.28 -13.35
C CYS A 556 42.14 10.65 -14.04
N LEU A 557 43.08 11.00 -14.93
CA LEU A 557 43.03 12.24 -15.71
C LEU A 557 41.98 12.19 -16.81
N GLU A 558 41.90 11.08 -17.56
CA GLU A 558 40.88 10.91 -18.61
C GLU A 558 39.45 10.94 -18.05
N LEU A 559 39.28 10.45 -16.82
CA LEU A 559 37.99 10.42 -16.11
C LEU A 559 37.71 11.70 -15.31
N ASN A 560 38.56 12.72 -15.40
CA ASN A 560 38.48 13.97 -14.62
C ASN A 560 38.35 13.75 -13.09
N LEU A 561 38.96 12.68 -12.57
CA LEU A 561 38.99 12.37 -11.14
C LEU A 561 40.08 13.13 -10.39
N ILE A 562 40.89 13.92 -11.10
CA ILE A 562 41.92 14.77 -10.54
C ILE A 562 41.62 16.20 -10.96
N ASP A 563 41.44 17.06 -9.97
CA ASP A 563 41.36 18.50 -10.20
C ASP A 563 42.78 19.05 -10.43
N LEU A 564 43.06 19.45 -11.67
CA LEU A 564 44.35 19.99 -12.10
C LEU A 564 44.64 21.39 -11.57
N GLN A 565 43.62 22.13 -11.11
CA GLN A 565 43.80 23.46 -10.51
C GLN A 565 44.12 23.36 -9.02
N THR A 566 43.49 22.43 -8.31
CA THR A 566 43.65 22.32 -6.85
C THR A 566 44.60 21.19 -6.43
N GLY A 567 44.88 20.22 -7.30
CA GLY A 567 45.77 19.09 -7.04
C GLY A 567 45.13 17.98 -6.20
N TYR A 568 43.81 17.95 -6.10
CA TYR A 568 43.06 16.97 -5.33
C TYR A 568 42.54 15.83 -6.22
N PHE A 569 42.68 14.61 -5.73
CA PHE A 569 42.09 13.41 -6.29
C PHE A 569 40.76 13.10 -5.62
N ILE A 570 39.74 12.81 -6.41
CA ILE A 570 38.42 12.38 -5.98
C ILE A 570 38.37 10.87 -6.08
N ASN A 571 38.26 10.19 -4.93
CA ASN A 571 38.15 8.73 -4.94
C ASN A 571 36.80 8.31 -5.53
N PRO A 572 36.77 7.50 -6.61
CA PRO A 572 35.52 7.19 -7.30
C PRO A 572 34.58 6.22 -6.56
N THR A 573 35.01 5.55 -5.47
CA THR A 573 34.09 4.69 -4.67
C THR A 573 33.34 5.45 -3.60
N ASN A 574 33.97 6.45 -2.99
CA ASN A 574 33.45 7.13 -1.81
C ASN A 574 33.41 8.66 -1.94
N GLY A 575 33.93 9.20 -3.06
CA GLY A 575 33.91 10.62 -3.44
C GLY A 575 34.71 11.51 -2.52
N LEU A 576 35.51 10.94 -1.61
CA LEU A 576 36.37 11.70 -0.74
C LEU A 576 37.50 12.30 -1.58
N THR A 577 37.62 13.62 -1.49
CA THR A 577 38.76 14.36 -2.03
C THR A 577 39.96 14.20 -1.10
N MET A 578 41.10 13.81 -1.64
CA MET A 578 42.37 13.82 -0.91
C MET A 578 43.47 14.39 -1.79
N PRO A 579 44.55 14.95 -1.21
CA PRO A 579 45.69 15.40 -1.99
C PRO A 579 46.23 14.27 -2.86
N LEU A 580 46.61 14.57 -4.11
CA LEU A 580 47.10 13.55 -5.06
C LEU A 580 48.26 12.72 -4.49
N SER A 581 49.15 13.34 -3.72
CA SER A 581 50.27 12.69 -3.04
C SER A 581 49.84 11.67 -1.99
N GLU A 582 48.71 11.91 -1.31
CA GLU A 582 48.14 11.00 -0.33
C GLU A 582 47.39 9.85 -1.01
N ALA A 583 46.71 10.12 -2.13
CA ALA A 583 46.04 9.11 -2.94
C ALA A 583 47.02 8.05 -3.48
N ILE A 584 48.20 8.49 -3.93
CA ILE A 584 49.27 7.60 -4.39
C ILE A 584 49.84 6.79 -3.21
N LYS A 585 50.10 7.42 -2.05
CA LYS A 585 50.60 6.73 -0.84
C LYS A 585 49.63 5.67 -0.32
N LYS A 586 48.33 5.95 -0.36
CA LYS A 586 47.26 5.02 0.04
C LYS A 586 46.99 3.95 -1.03
N GLY A 587 47.69 3.99 -2.16
CA GLY A 587 47.60 2.99 -3.22
C GLY A 587 46.31 3.09 -4.05
N ASN A 588 45.60 4.21 -4.00
CA ASN A 588 44.39 4.45 -4.80
C ASN A 588 44.74 4.77 -6.27
N ILE A 589 45.95 5.29 -6.50
CA ILE A 589 46.48 5.61 -7.83
C ILE A 589 47.85 4.94 -8.00
N SER A 590 48.06 4.28 -9.13
CA SER A 590 49.38 3.78 -9.56
C SER A 590 49.93 4.60 -10.74
N PHE A 591 51.26 4.66 -10.86
CA PHE A 591 51.92 5.28 -12.01
C PHE A 591 51.90 4.36 -13.22
#